data_AF-A0A844FH94-F1
#
_entry.id   AF-A0A844FH94-F1
#
_cell.length_a   1.000
_cell.length_b   1.000
_cell.length_c   1.000
_cell.angle_alpha   90.00
_cell.angle_beta   90.00
_cell.angle_gamma   90.00
#
_symmetry.space_group_name_H-M   'P 1'
#
loop_
_entity.id
_entity.type
_entity.pdbx_description
1 polymer ?
#
loop_
_entity_poly.entity_id
_entity_poly.type
_entity_poly.pdbx_seq_one_letter_code
_entity_poly.pdbx_strand_id
1 'polypeptide(L)'
;MKKVAYFLLSIFLFMILIYVYIMDVKTRVDIVGTNEAFEVDTNTKFFVPIIKTNEKDKVKVAKILFSKYIEYTFKNIDMQEGAINPLKDYKIEKVEFIQDLEDKSFETFITYDLQAKDGYIDYCTVGNGIENKNNWVKGNRIIINIRQLDKDKYTICHMSSRVR
;
A
#
# COMPACT_ATOMS: atom_id res chain seq x y z
N MET A 1 -46.18 -18.88 34.95
CA MET A 1 -44.76 -18.76 35.37
C MET A 1 -43.75 -19.07 34.26
N LYS A 2 -43.92 -20.13 33.43
CA LYS A 2 -42.95 -20.48 32.36
C LYS A 2 -42.71 -19.39 31.30
N LYS A 3 -43.75 -18.64 30.87
CA LYS A 3 -43.61 -17.58 29.84
C LYS A 3 -42.70 -16.41 30.28
N VAL A 4 -42.69 -16.09 31.58
CA VAL A 4 -41.84 -15.02 32.13
C VAL A 4 -40.37 -15.45 32.13
N ALA A 5 -40.10 -16.73 32.40
CA ALA A 5 -38.75 -17.28 32.34
C ALA A 5 -38.16 -17.25 30.92
N TYR A 6 -38.94 -17.57 29.88
CA TYR A 6 -38.48 -17.48 28.49
C TYR A 6 -38.21 -16.04 28.05
N PHE A 7 -39.03 -15.09 28.51
CA PHE A 7 -38.84 -13.67 28.20
C PHE A 7 -37.53 -13.14 28.82
N LEU A 8 -37.26 -13.45 30.10
CA LEU A 8 -36.01 -13.08 30.76
C LEU A 8 -34.79 -13.75 30.13
N LEU A 9 -34.91 -15.01 29.70
CA LEU A 9 -33.83 -15.72 29.00
C LEU A 9 -33.52 -15.08 27.63
N SER A 10 -34.54 -14.62 26.89
CA SER A 10 -34.33 -13.95 25.61
C SER A 10 -33.63 -12.60 25.74
N ILE A 11 -33.94 -11.84 26.80
CA ILE A 11 -33.26 -10.57 27.09
C ILE A 11 -31.79 -10.83 27.45
N PHE A 12 -31.54 -11.86 28.25
CA PHE A 12 -30.17 -12.24 28.64
C PHE A 12 -29.32 -12.65 27.43
N LEU A 13 -29.88 -13.45 26.51
CA LEU A 13 -29.21 -13.82 25.26
C LEU A 13 -28.93 -12.61 24.36
N PHE A 14 -29.87 -11.67 24.27
CA PHE A 14 -29.70 -10.45 23.48
C PHE A 14 -28.60 -9.55 24.05
N MET A 15 -28.50 -9.45 25.38
CA MET A 15 -27.42 -8.70 26.05
C MET A 15 -26.05 -9.33 25.81
N ILE A 16 -25.96 -10.66 25.76
CA ILE A 16 -24.72 -11.36 25.39
C ILE A 16 -24.33 -11.04 23.94
N LEU A 17 -25.28 -11.04 23.00
CA LEU A 17 -25.00 -10.70 21.61
C LEU A 17 -24.51 -9.25 21.44
N ILE A 18 -25.12 -8.31 22.16
CA ILE A 18 -24.67 -6.90 22.19
C ILE A 18 -23.26 -6.81 22.79
N TYR A 19 -22.99 -7.52 23.89
CA TYR A 19 -21.68 -7.52 24.52
C TYR A 19 -20.60 -8.08 23.59
N VAL A 20 -20.87 -9.19 22.90
CA VAL A 20 -19.96 -9.77 21.90
C VAL A 20 -19.73 -8.80 20.73
N TYR A 21 -20.78 -8.13 20.25
CA TYR A 21 -20.67 -7.12 19.19
C TYR A 21 -19.82 -5.91 19.63
N ILE A 22 -20.04 -5.39 20.84
CA ILE A 22 -19.25 -4.28 21.38
C ILE A 22 -17.79 -4.71 21.58
N MET A 23 -17.53 -5.94 22.02
CA MET A 23 -16.18 -6.47 22.17
C MET A 23 -15.47 -6.65 20.82
N ASP A 24 -16.15 -7.12 19.76
CA ASP A 24 -15.57 -7.21 18.39
C ASP A 24 -15.29 -5.82 17.79
N VAL A 25 -16.16 -4.84 18.02
CA VAL A 25 -15.92 -3.45 17.61
C VAL A 25 -14.75 -2.86 18.40
N LYS A 26 -14.64 -3.14 19.70
CA LYS A 26 -13.58 -2.59 20.55
C LYS A 26 -12.21 -3.21 20.26
N THR A 27 -12.12 -4.51 19.98
CA THR A 27 -10.87 -5.12 19.50
C THR A 27 -10.43 -4.57 18.14
N ARG A 28 -11.37 -4.16 17.27
CA ARG A 28 -11.05 -3.45 16.02
C ARG A 28 -10.62 -1.99 16.23
N VAL A 29 -11.05 -1.35 17.32
CA VAL A 29 -10.75 0.06 17.63
C VAL A 29 -9.48 0.21 18.48
N ASP A 30 -9.16 -0.75 19.36
CA ASP A 30 -7.97 -0.72 20.22
C ASP A 30 -6.66 -1.12 19.48
N ILE A 31 -6.73 -1.46 18.18
CA ILE A 31 -5.55 -1.54 17.29
C ILE A 31 -5.21 -0.17 16.68
N VAL A 32 -6.01 0.87 16.91
CA VAL A 32 -5.74 2.23 16.43
C VAL A 32 -4.96 3.02 17.49
N GLY A 33 -3.81 2.49 17.87
CA GLY A 33 -2.76 3.20 18.57
C GLY A 33 -1.69 3.63 17.57
N THR A 34 -1.69 4.92 17.20
CA THR A 34 -0.59 5.67 16.57
C THR A 34 0.51 4.85 15.91
N ASN A 35 0.41 4.69 14.59
CA ASN A 35 1.44 4.78 13.55
C ASN A 35 0.86 4.09 12.31
N GLU A 36 0.92 4.76 11.17
CA GLU A 36 0.53 4.30 9.82
C GLU A 36 0.02 2.84 9.74
N ALA A 37 -1.29 2.64 9.82
CA ALA A 37 -1.89 1.32 9.73
C ALA A 37 -1.62 0.73 8.34
N PHE A 38 -0.76 -0.27 8.33
CA PHE A 38 -0.24 -0.98 7.17
C PHE A 38 -1.00 -2.29 7.05
N GLU A 39 -2.02 -2.34 6.21
CA GLU A 39 -2.74 -3.59 5.93
C GLU A 39 -2.03 -4.34 4.79
N VAL A 40 -1.61 -5.57 5.10
CA VAL A 40 -0.98 -6.50 4.15
C VAL A 40 -2.07 -7.41 3.58
N ASP A 41 -2.25 -7.39 2.25
CA ASP A 41 -3.00 -8.45 1.58
C ASP A 41 -2.09 -9.69 1.45
N THR A 42 -2.33 -10.69 2.29
CA THR A 42 -1.49 -11.89 2.44
C THR A 42 -1.59 -12.88 1.27
N ASN A 43 -2.37 -12.60 0.22
CA ASN A 43 -2.55 -13.51 -0.92
C ASN A 43 -1.67 -13.23 -2.14
N THR A 44 -0.84 -12.19 -2.09
CA THR A 44 0.20 -11.96 -3.11
C THR A 44 1.55 -11.81 -2.42
N LYS A 45 2.62 -12.38 -3.00
CA LYS A 45 4.03 -12.15 -2.56
C LYS A 45 4.48 -10.69 -2.78
N PHE A 46 3.54 -9.76 -2.92
CA PHE A 46 3.75 -8.42 -3.39
C PHE A 46 3.07 -7.47 -2.41
N PHE A 47 3.88 -6.65 -1.75
CA PHE A 47 3.35 -5.68 -0.81
C PHE A 47 2.76 -4.47 -1.54
N VAL A 48 1.59 -4.01 -1.11
CA VAL A 48 0.95 -2.82 -1.67
C VAL A 48 0.59 -1.82 -0.57
N PRO A 49 1.19 -0.61 -0.54
CA PRO A 49 0.93 0.36 0.52
C PRO A 49 -0.51 0.85 0.50
N ILE A 50 -1.06 1.03 1.69
CA ILE A 50 -2.24 1.87 1.93
C ILE A 50 -1.76 3.16 2.57
N ILE A 51 -2.17 4.30 2.00
CA ILE A 51 -1.90 5.62 2.58
C ILE A 51 -3.17 6.27 3.07
N LYS A 52 -3.03 7.05 4.13
CA LYS A 52 -4.06 7.96 4.62
C LYS A 52 -3.63 9.40 4.32
N THR A 53 -4.42 10.14 3.53
CA THR A 53 -4.14 11.53 3.16
C THR A 53 -5.42 12.29 2.83
N ASN A 54 -5.46 13.58 3.20
CA ASN A 54 -6.52 14.50 2.81
C ASN A 54 -6.28 15.14 1.42
N GLU A 55 -5.17 14.79 0.76
CA GLU A 55 -4.85 15.26 -0.58
C GLU A 55 -5.87 14.71 -1.59
N LYS A 56 -6.37 15.59 -2.46
CA LYS A 56 -7.38 15.26 -3.47
C LYS A 56 -6.80 15.26 -4.88
N ASP A 57 -5.66 15.90 -5.09
CA ASP A 57 -4.93 15.87 -6.34
C ASP A 57 -4.39 14.46 -6.59
N LYS A 58 -4.95 13.80 -7.61
CA LYS A 58 -4.62 12.43 -8.01
C LYS A 58 -3.13 12.24 -8.30
N VAL A 59 -2.48 13.24 -8.91
CA VAL A 59 -1.05 13.20 -9.22
C VAL A 59 -0.23 13.22 -7.93
N LYS A 60 -0.61 14.05 -6.95
CA LYS A 60 0.07 14.08 -5.65
C LYS A 60 -0.18 12.83 -4.83
N VAL A 61 -1.42 12.32 -4.82
CA VAL A 61 -1.76 11.03 -4.18
C VAL A 61 -0.90 9.91 -4.77
N ALA A 62 -0.81 9.82 -6.10
CA ALA A 62 0.02 8.84 -6.79
C ALA A 62 1.50 8.96 -6.41
N LYS A 63 2.04 10.19 -6.36
CA LYS A 63 3.43 10.43 -5.96
C LYS A 63 3.72 9.96 -4.54
N ILE A 64 2.84 10.25 -3.58
CA ILE A 64 2.99 9.83 -2.18
C ILE A 64 2.94 8.30 -2.08
N LEU A 65 1.92 7.70 -2.69
CA LEU A 65 1.67 6.27 -2.65
C LEU A 65 2.82 5.48 -3.29
N PHE A 66 3.29 5.93 -4.44
CA PHE A 66 4.38 5.30 -5.15
C PHE A 66 5.73 5.46 -4.44
N SER A 67 5.96 6.59 -3.77
CA SER A 67 7.14 6.78 -2.90
C SER A 67 7.19 5.72 -1.81
N LYS A 68 6.07 5.52 -1.09
CA LYS A 68 5.97 4.48 -0.06
C LYS A 68 6.17 3.08 -0.63
N TYR A 69 5.67 2.83 -1.84
CA TYR A 69 5.86 1.57 -2.52
C TYR A 69 7.35 1.29 -2.81
N ILE A 70 8.09 2.26 -3.38
CA ILE A 70 9.54 2.11 -3.62
C ILE A 70 10.27 1.84 -2.31
N GLU A 71 10.05 2.68 -1.30
CA GLU A 71 10.72 2.54 -0.02
C GLU A 71 10.47 1.16 0.58
N TYR A 72 9.22 0.70 0.63
CA TYR A 72 8.91 -0.61 1.19
C TYR A 72 9.51 -1.75 0.37
N THR A 73 9.34 -1.70 -0.95
CA THR A 73 9.75 -2.78 -1.87
C THR A 73 11.24 -3.05 -1.75
N PHE A 74 12.07 -2.01 -1.64
CA PHE A 74 13.51 -2.19 -1.56
C PHE A 74 14.05 -2.28 -0.13
N LYS A 75 13.35 -1.71 0.87
CA LYS A 75 13.77 -1.76 2.29
C LYS A 75 13.49 -3.11 2.94
N ASN A 76 12.53 -3.88 2.44
CA ASN A 76 12.13 -5.19 2.98
C ASN A 76 12.40 -6.35 2.04
N ILE A 77 13.38 -6.21 1.15
CA ILE A 77 13.92 -7.36 0.44
C ILE A 77 14.67 -8.21 1.47
N ASP A 78 13.96 -9.17 2.07
CA ASP A 78 14.51 -10.25 2.90
C ASP A 78 15.41 -11.13 2.01
N MET A 79 16.58 -10.60 1.70
CA MET A 79 17.71 -11.41 1.31
C MET A 79 18.35 -11.88 2.61
N GLN A 80 18.65 -13.17 2.67
CA GLN A 80 19.14 -13.92 3.83
C GLN A 80 20.07 -13.14 4.78
N GLU A 81 20.05 -13.51 6.07
CA GLU A 81 20.84 -12.95 7.18
C GLU A 81 22.09 -12.15 6.72
N GLY A 82 22.00 -10.82 6.76
CA GLY A 82 23.10 -9.91 6.43
C GLY A 82 22.95 -9.12 5.13
N ALA A 83 21.87 -9.29 4.37
CA ALA A 83 21.67 -8.53 3.14
C ALA A 83 21.41 -7.03 3.39
N ILE A 84 22.17 -6.23 2.65
CA ILE A 84 22.09 -4.77 2.69
C ILE A 84 20.94 -4.33 1.77
N ASN A 85 20.05 -3.45 2.25
CA ASN A 85 19.04 -2.78 1.41
C ASN A 85 19.70 -2.23 0.13
N PRO A 86 19.34 -2.72 -1.07
CA PRO A 86 20.01 -2.36 -2.32
C PRO A 86 19.71 -0.93 -2.76
N LEU A 87 18.62 -0.32 -2.28
CA LEU A 87 18.28 1.06 -2.58
C LEU A 87 19.16 2.02 -1.78
N LYS A 88 19.87 2.88 -2.51
CA LYS A 88 20.60 4.03 -1.97
C LYS A 88 19.74 5.29 -1.98
N ASP A 89 19.08 5.55 -3.10
CA ASP A 89 18.22 6.72 -3.31
C ASP A 89 17.23 6.45 -4.47
N TYR A 90 16.21 7.30 -4.63
CA TYR A 90 15.31 7.26 -5.78
C TYR A 90 14.81 8.66 -6.15
N LYS A 91 14.41 8.84 -7.40
CA LYS A 91 13.83 10.08 -7.88
C LYS A 91 12.61 9.82 -8.73
N ILE A 92 11.47 10.40 -8.33
CA ILE A 92 10.27 10.44 -9.17
C ILE A 92 10.38 11.64 -10.10
N GLU A 93 10.66 11.39 -11.37
CA GLU A 93 10.86 12.41 -12.40
C GLU A 93 9.54 13.01 -12.86
N LYS A 94 8.53 12.15 -13.07
CA LYS A 94 7.25 12.55 -13.64
C LYS A 94 6.13 11.70 -13.10
N VAL A 95 4.99 12.32 -12.81
CA VAL A 95 3.72 11.65 -12.53
C VAL A 95 2.66 12.32 -13.38
N GLU A 96 1.94 11.53 -14.15
CA GLU A 96 0.87 12.00 -15.03
C GLU A 96 -0.42 11.25 -14.70
N PHE A 97 -1.50 12.00 -14.53
CA PHE A 97 -2.83 11.42 -14.54
C PHE A 97 -3.19 11.03 -15.97
N ILE A 98 -3.64 9.79 -16.15
CA ILE A 98 -4.06 9.29 -17.47
C ILE A 98 -5.58 9.42 -17.59
N GLN A 99 -6.31 8.76 -16.70
CA GLN A 99 -7.77 8.67 -16.78
C GLN A 99 -8.38 8.25 -15.44
N ASP A 100 -9.68 8.53 -15.31
CA ASP A 100 -10.52 7.92 -14.30
C ASP A 100 -10.90 6.51 -14.71
N LEU A 101 -11.03 5.63 -13.73
CA LEU A 101 -11.49 4.26 -13.87
C LEU A 101 -12.77 4.07 -13.07
N GLU A 102 -13.41 2.91 -13.21
CA GLU A 102 -14.55 2.53 -12.39
C GLU A 102 -14.16 2.36 -10.91
N ASP A 103 -15.15 2.24 -10.03
CA ASP A 103 -14.95 1.96 -8.60
C ASP A 103 -14.01 2.94 -7.88
N LYS A 104 -14.20 4.24 -8.11
CA LYS A 104 -13.40 5.32 -7.49
C LYS A 104 -11.89 5.11 -7.66
N SER A 105 -11.50 4.57 -8.81
CA SER A 105 -10.10 4.31 -9.13
C SER A 105 -9.62 5.27 -10.23
N PHE A 106 -8.32 5.44 -10.35
CA PHE A 106 -7.71 6.25 -11.41
C PHE A 106 -6.35 5.69 -11.82
N GLU A 107 -5.97 5.95 -13.06
CA GLU A 107 -4.74 5.47 -13.65
C GLU A 107 -3.70 6.60 -13.76
N THR A 108 -2.46 6.29 -13.41
CA THR A 108 -1.35 7.22 -13.52
C THR A 108 -0.14 6.58 -14.16
N PHE A 109 0.61 7.39 -14.91
CA PHE A 109 1.91 7.03 -15.46
C PHE A 109 3.00 7.69 -14.63
N ILE A 110 4.03 6.93 -14.28
CA ILE A 110 5.14 7.39 -13.47
C ILE A 110 6.46 7.06 -14.16
N THR A 111 7.32 8.07 -14.28
CA THR A 111 8.72 7.92 -14.64
C THR A 111 9.59 8.14 -13.41
N TYR A 112 10.53 7.25 -13.16
CA TYR A 112 11.39 7.29 -11.99
C TYR A 112 12.78 6.71 -12.24
N ASP A 113 13.73 7.15 -11.43
CA ASP A 113 15.10 6.68 -11.39
C ASP A 113 15.36 6.03 -10.04
N LEU A 114 16.14 4.95 -10.03
CA LEU A 114 16.59 4.26 -8.81
C LEU A 114 18.11 4.35 -8.73
N GLN A 115 18.65 4.61 -7.54
CA GLN A 115 20.05 4.46 -7.26
C GLN A 115 20.28 3.22 -6.41
N ALA A 116 21.07 2.29 -6.93
CA ALA A 116 21.53 1.15 -6.16
C ALA A 116 22.74 1.53 -5.29
N LYS A 117 22.91 0.83 -4.17
CA LYS A 117 24.19 0.80 -3.45
C LYS A 117 25.24 0.05 -4.27
N ASP A 118 26.50 0.35 -4.01
CA ASP A 118 27.63 -0.23 -4.74
C ASP A 118 27.62 -1.77 -4.60
N GLY A 119 27.71 -2.46 -5.74
CA GLY A 119 27.63 -3.94 -5.80
C GLY A 119 26.22 -4.52 -5.91
N TYR A 120 25.16 -3.68 -5.95
CA TYR A 120 23.76 -4.14 -6.00
C TYR A 120 22.98 -3.61 -7.22
N ILE A 121 23.67 -3.16 -8.27
CA ILE A 121 23.03 -2.59 -9.47
C ILE A 121 22.04 -3.58 -10.11
N ASP A 122 22.40 -4.87 -10.13
CA ASP A 122 21.62 -6.01 -10.63
C ASP A 122 20.24 -6.18 -9.97
N TYR A 123 20.11 -5.75 -8.71
CA TYR A 123 18.84 -5.84 -7.97
C TYR A 123 17.89 -4.67 -8.28
N CYS A 124 18.41 -3.60 -8.88
CA CYS A 124 17.62 -2.46 -9.34
C CYS A 124 17.36 -2.49 -10.85
N THR A 125 18.03 -3.37 -11.61
CA THR A 125 17.84 -3.56 -13.06
C THR A 125 16.56 -4.34 -13.37
N VAL A 126 15.42 -3.76 -13.02
CA VAL A 126 14.10 -4.21 -13.49
C VAL A 126 13.50 -3.13 -14.38
N GLY A 127 14.12 -2.94 -15.56
CA GLY A 127 13.63 -2.06 -16.63
C GLY A 127 14.68 -1.08 -17.17
N ASN A 128 15.12 -1.32 -18.42
CA ASN A 128 15.94 -0.44 -19.27
C ASN A 128 17.46 -0.26 -19.00
N GLY A 129 18.08 -0.98 -18.06
CA GLY A 129 19.46 -1.51 -18.23
C GLY A 129 20.63 -0.59 -18.63
N ILE A 130 20.63 0.71 -18.33
CA ILE A 130 21.82 1.56 -18.56
C ILE A 130 22.57 1.74 -17.24
N GLU A 131 23.70 1.03 -17.10
CA GLU A 131 24.62 1.18 -15.96
C GLU A 131 25.43 2.48 -16.06
N ASN A 132 25.60 3.17 -14.94
CA ASN A 132 26.46 4.36 -14.83
C ASN A 132 27.36 4.21 -13.59
N LYS A 133 28.53 4.84 -13.58
CA LYS A 133 29.53 4.85 -12.49
C LYS A 133 28.96 5.24 -11.11
N ASN A 134 27.79 5.88 -11.06
CA ASN A 134 27.11 6.28 -9.83
C ASN A 134 25.94 5.34 -9.44
N ASN A 135 25.80 4.19 -10.11
CA ASN A 135 24.81 3.15 -9.86
C ASN A 135 23.34 3.59 -9.98
N TRP A 136 23.08 4.56 -10.85
CA TRP A 136 21.73 5.00 -11.20
C TRP A 136 21.16 4.18 -12.37
N VAL A 137 20.00 3.56 -12.16
CA VAL A 137 19.15 2.99 -13.20
C VAL A 137 18.06 4.01 -13.53
N LYS A 138 18.13 4.57 -14.74
CA LYS A 138 17.31 5.73 -15.14
C LYS A 138 16.19 5.37 -16.11
N GLY A 139 15.15 6.20 -16.11
CA GLY A 139 14.07 6.14 -17.09
C GLY A 139 13.17 4.93 -16.91
N ASN A 140 13.04 4.42 -15.68
CA ASN A 140 12.04 3.41 -15.36
C ASN A 140 10.67 4.02 -15.55
N ARG A 141 9.75 3.21 -16.08
CA ARG A 141 8.38 3.63 -16.41
C ARG A 141 7.41 2.61 -15.87
N ILE A 142 6.34 3.10 -15.26
CA ILE A 142 5.29 2.24 -14.70
C ILE A 142 3.94 2.93 -14.82
N ILE A 143 2.92 2.15 -15.11
CA ILE A 143 1.52 2.55 -14.98
C ILE A 143 0.99 1.92 -13.71
N ILE A 144 0.37 2.74 -12.85
CA ILE A 144 -0.27 2.29 -11.62
C ILE A 144 -1.73 2.72 -11.59
N ASN A 145 -2.60 1.79 -11.17
CA ASN A 145 -3.99 2.08 -10.91
C ASN A 145 -4.16 2.22 -9.40
N ILE A 146 -4.81 3.29 -8.98
CA ILE A 146 -4.98 3.65 -7.58
C ILE A 146 -6.46 3.62 -7.28
N ARG A 147 -6.84 2.88 -6.23
CA ARG A 147 -8.21 2.82 -5.73
C ARG A 147 -8.34 3.65 -4.47
N GLN A 148 -9.38 4.47 -4.42
CA GLN A 148 -9.81 5.10 -3.17
C GLN A 148 -10.64 4.11 -2.35
N LEU A 149 -10.12 3.71 -1.19
CA LEU A 149 -10.79 2.78 -0.27
C LEU A 149 -11.80 3.49 0.63
N ASP A 150 -11.48 4.72 1.04
CA ASP A 150 -12.30 5.58 1.90
C ASP A 150 -12.01 7.06 1.58
N LYS A 151 -12.74 8.00 2.19
CA LYS A 151 -12.63 9.45 1.96
C LYS A 151 -11.18 9.96 1.95
N ASP A 152 -10.30 9.37 2.75
CA ASP A 152 -8.89 9.74 2.89
C ASP A 152 -7.93 8.55 2.73
N LYS A 153 -8.38 7.39 2.23
CA LYS A 153 -7.54 6.19 2.10
C LYS A 153 -7.38 5.75 0.65
N TYR A 154 -6.14 5.46 0.27
CA TYR A 154 -5.77 5.07 -1.10
C TYR A 154 -4.81 3.88 -1.09
N THR A 155 -4.92 3.03 -2.11
CA THR A 155 -4.00 1.90 -2.34
C THR A 155 -3.74 1.70 -3.82
N ILE A 156 -2.62 1.06 -4.17
CA ILE A 156 -2.39 0.61 -5.54
C ILE A 156 -3.18 -0.68 -5.74
N CYS A 157 -3.95 -0.80 -6.81
CA CYS A 157 -4.71 -2.03 -7.10
C CYS A 157 -4.16 -2.80 -8.30
N HIS A 158 -3.35 -2.15 -9.13
CA HIS A 158 -2.69 -2.77 -10.27
C HIS A 158 -1.42 -1.99 -10.65
N MET A 159 -0.39 -2.70 -11.13
CA MET A 159 0.83 -2.11 -11.65
C MET A 159 1.29 -2.83 -12.92
N SER A 160 1.77 -2.07 -13.90
CA SER A 160 2.32 -2.60 -15.15
C SER A 160 3.54 -1.79 -15.59
N SER A 161 4.65 -2.48 -15.87
CA SER A 161 5.83 -1.91 -16.53
C SER A 161 5.71 -1.87 -18.06
N ARG A 162 4.67 -2.50 -18.63
CA ARG A 162 4.37 -2.43 -20.07
C ARG A 162 3.68 -1.09 -20.33
N VAL A 163 4.46 -0.12 -20.80
CA VAL A 163 3.94 1.10 -21.41
C VAL A 163 3.32 0.68 -22.74
N ARG A 164 1.99 0.82 -22.86
CA ARG A 164 1.27 0.56 -24.12
C ARG A 164 1.58 1.62 -25.16
#